data_AF-A0A1C6DDJ2-F1
#
_entry.id   AF-A0A1C6DDJ2-F1
#
_cell.length_a   1.000
_cell.length_b   1.000
_cell.length_c   1.000
_cell.angle_alpha   90.00
_cell.angle_beta   90.00
_cell.angle_gamma   90.00
#
_symmetry.space_group_name_H-M   'P 1'
#
loop_
_entity.id
_entity.type
_entity.pdbx_description
1 polymer ?
#
loop_
_entity_poly.entity_id
_entity_poly.type
_entity_poly.pdbx_seq_one_letter_code
_entity_poly.pdbx_strand_id
1 'polypeptide(L)'
;MNEPIDTDKEGNTLTLMDVMSTEDNIVDNLDIKIKSEQLKKYLVEVLTPRERIIIELRYGLNGSRPLTQREVAQRLKISRSYVSRIEKKALLTLRKRFERTEFSRI
;
A
#
# COMPACT_ATOMS: atom_id res chain seq x y z
N MET A 1 -31.76 -6.13 -18.57
CA MET A 1 -32.61 -7.29 -18.26
C MET A 1 -31.85 -8.09 -17.22
N ASN A 2 -32.35 -8.17 -15.98
CA ASN A 2 -31.72 -8.95 -14.91
C ASN A 2 -32.32 -10.35 -14.98
N GLU A 3 -31.58 -11.29 -15.57
CA GLU A 3 -32.04 -12.66 -15.70
C GLU A 3 -31.80 -13.41 -14.36
N PRO A 4 -32.86 -13.98 -13.76
CA PRO A 4 -32.74 -14.72 -12.51
C PRO A 4 -32.15 -16.11 -12.78
N ILE A 5 -31.13 -16.50 -12.01
CA ILE A 5 -30.42 -17.78 -12.23
C ILE A 5 -30.86 -18.82 -11.21
N ASP A 6 -31.14 -18.43 -9.97
CA ASP A 6 -31.53 -19.37 -8.91
C ASP A 6 -32.33 -18.67 -7.79
N THR A 7 -32.90 -19.45 -6.87
CA THR A 7 -33.59 -18.94 -5.68
C THR A 7 -32.89 -19.49 -4.44
N ASP A 8 -32.55 -18.61 -3.48
CA ASP A 8 -31.97 -19.07 -2.22
C ASP A 8 -32.99 -19.86 -1.36
N LYS A 9 -32.54 -20.44 -0.25
CA LYS A 9 -33.38 -21.25 0.66
C LYS A 9 -34.49 -20.43 1.35
N GLU A 10 -34.46 -19.10 1.24
CA GLU A 10 -35.39 -18.15 1.83
C GLU A 10 -36.33 -17.52 0.78
N GLY A 11 -36.21 -17.92 -0.50
CA GLY A 11 -37.10 -17.46 -1.57
C GLY A 11 -36.63 -16.21 -2.31
N ASN A 12 -35.43 -15.70 -2.05
CA ASN A 12 -34.91 -14.54 -2.75
C ASN A 12 -34.30 -14.95 -4.10
N THR A 13 -34.65 -14.19 -5.13
CA THR A 13 -34.16 -14.40 -6.50
C THR A 13 -32.72 -13.94 -6.61
N LEU A 14 -31.79 -14.88 -6.82
CA LEU A 14 -30.39 -14.59 -7.10
C LEU A 14 -30.25 -14.18 -8.56
N THR A 15 -29.73 -12.97 -8.78
CA THR A 15 -29.39 -12.52 -10.13
C THR A 15 -27.93 -12.83 -10.44
N LEU A 16 -27.58 -12.93 -11.73
CA LEU A 16 -26.18 -13.12 -12.15
C LEU A 16 -25.24 -12.04 -11.58
N MET A 17 -25.74 -10.81 -11.33
CA MET A 17 -24.98 -9.74 -10.67
C MET A 17 -24.62 -10.07 -9.20
N ASP A 18 -25.49 -10.76 -8.47
CA ASP A 18 -25.26 -11.09 -7.06
C ASP A 18 -24.19 -12.17 -6.89
N VAL A 19 -24.08 -13.09 -7.85
CA VAL A 19 -23.05 -14.14 -7.87
C VAL A 19 -21.68 -13.60 -8.28
N MET A 20 -21.63 -12.62 -9.19
CA MET A 20 -20.37 -12.01 -9.64
C MET A 20 -19.75 -11.04 -8.62
N SER A 21 -20.52 -10.51 -7.66
CA SER A 21 -20.06 -9.43 -6.78
C SER A 21 -19.15 -9.86 -5.62
N THR A 22 -18.90 -11.15 -5.44
CA THR A 22 -18.12 -11.69 -4.29
C THR A 22 -16.70 -12.13 -4.60
N GLU A 23 -16.32 -12.31 -5.87
CA GLU A 23 -15.00 -12.82 -6.25
C GLU A 23 -13.97 -11.73 -6.59
N ASP A 24 -14.44 -10.56 -7.07
CA ASP A 24 -13.57 -9.47 -7.56
C ASP A 24 -12.67 -8.85 -6.48
N ASN A 25 -13.02 -8.99 -5.20
CA ASN A 25 -12.24 -8.41 -4.10
C ASN A 25 -11.11 -9.33 -3.60
N ILE A 26 -11.16 -10.64 -3.85
CA ILE A 26 -10.20 -11.57 -3.23
C ILE A 26 -8.81 -11.41 -3.85
N VAL A 27 -8.76 -11.31 -5.18
CA VAL A 27 -7.51 -11.13 -5.94
C VAL A 27 -6.88 -9.78 -5.59
N ASP A 28 -7.66 -8.71 -5.58
CA ASP A 28 -7.18 -7.37 -5.22
C ASP A 28 -6.66 -7.30 -3.78
N ASN A 29 -7.37 -7.91 -2.83
CA ASN A 29 -6.93 -7.96 -1.43
C ASN A 29 -5.63 -8.78 -1.27
N LEU A 30 -5.49 -9.88 -2.01
CA LEU A 30 -4.27 -10.69 -2.02
C LEU A 30 -3.10 -9.88 -2.61
N ASP A 31 -3.33 -9.16 -3.69
CA ASP A 31 -2.36 -8.30 -4.35
C ASP A 31 -1.87 -7.17 -3.43
N ILE A 32 -2.81 -6.50 -2.74
CA ILE A 32 -2.51 -5.47 -1.75
C ILE A 32 -1.65 -6.06 -0.62
N LYS A 33 -1.99 -7.26 -0.13
CA LYS A 33 -1.24 -7.94 0.93
C LYS A 33 0.19 -8.25 0.48
N ILE A 34 0.37 -8.80 -0.72
CA ILE A 34 1.70 -9.08 -1.29
C ILE A 34 2.52 -7.79 -1.42
N LYS A 35 1.93 -6.73 -2.01
CA LYS A 35 2.60 -5.42 -2.17
C LYS A 35 2.98 -4.80 -0.82
N SER A 36 2.14 -4.94 0.20
CA SER A 36 2.39 -4.47 1.56
C SER A 36 3.59 -5.19 2.20
N GLU A 37 3.66 -6.51 2.09
CA GLU A 37 4.80 -7.28 2.61
C GLU A 37 6.10 -6.96 1.86
N GLN A 38 6.03 -6.77 0.53
CA GLN A 38 7.16 -6.31 -0.26
C GLN A 38 7.65 -4.92 0.19
N LEU A 39 6.73 -3.98 0.42
CA LEU A 39 7.08 -2.65 0.92
C LEU A 39 7.83 -2.75 2.25
N LYS A 40 7.31 -3.52 3.22
CA LYS A 40 7.97 -3.74 4.52
C LYS A 40 9.39 -4.27 4.35
N LYS A 41 9.58 -5.26 3.47
CA LYS A 41 10.90 -5.80 3.16
C LYS A 41 11.83 -4.73 2.56
N TYR A 42 11.36 -3.99 1.56
CA TYR A 42 12.20 -3.01 0.86
C TYR A 42 12.55 -1.81 1.74
N LEU A 43 11.67 -1.39 2.65
CA LEU A 43 12.00 -0.35 3.64
C LEU A 43 13.23 -0.71 4.49
N VAL A 44 13.47 -1.99 4.75
CA VAL A 44 14.65 -2.46 5.49
C VAL A 44 15.84 -2.71 4.56
N GLU A 45 15.59 -3.25 3.38
CA GLU A 45 16.64 -3.66 2.43
C GLU A 45 17.35 -2.47 1.77
N VAL A 46 16.60 -1.43 1.37
CA VAL A 46 17.15 -0.37 0.49
C VAL A 46 17.20 1.02 1.09
N LEU A 47 16.55 1.26 2.24
CA LEU A 47 16.60 2.55 2.91
C LEU A 47 17.54 2.52 4.10
N THR A 48 18.27 3.62 4.31
CA THR A 48 19.01 3.84 5.55
C THR A 48 18.06 3.95 6.74
N PRO A 49 18.51 3.72 7.99
CA PRO A 49 17.67 3.88 9.17
C PRO A 49 16.99 5.26 9.26
N ARG A 50 17.68 6.32 8.80
CA ARG A 50 17.16 7.69 8.81
C ARG A 50 16.06 7.90 7.76
N GLU A 51 16.27 7.40 6.54
CA GLU A 51 15.26 7.42 5.46
C GLU A 51 14.02 6.63 5.88
N ARG A 52 14.21 5.42 6.43
CA ARG A 52 13.13 4.56 6.90
C ARG A 52 12.26 5.25 7.94
N ILE A 53 12.86 5.80 9.01
CA ILE A 53 12.10 6.51 10.06
C ILE A 53 11.28 7.67 9.48
N ILE A 54 11.84 8.42 8.53
CA ILE A 54 11.12 9.53 7.88
C ILE A 54 9.93 9.00 7.07
N ILE A 55 10.11 7.94 6.30
CA ILE A 55 9.03 7.32 5.51
C ILE A 55 7.95 6.72 6.41
N GLU A 56 8.33 6.00 7.46
CA GLU A 56 7.38 5.42 8.41
C GLU A 56 6.50 6.49 9.06
N LEU A 57 7.09 7.61 9.50
CA LEU A 57 6.34 8.73 10.07
C LEU A 57 5.49 9.46 9.03
N ARG A 58 5.98 9.66 7.81
CA ARG A 58 5.26 10.39 6.75
C ARG A 58 3.99 9.66 6.30
N TYR A 59 4.07 8.34 6.22
CA TYR A 59 3.00 7.51 5.65
C TYR A 59 2.24 6.70 6.70
N GLY A 60 2.57 6.83 7.98
CA GLY A 60 1.83 6.16 9.05
C GLY A 60 2.05 4.64 9.04
N LEU A 61 3.27 4.21 8.74
CA LEU A 61 3.59 2.79 8.72
C LEU A 61 3.72 2.27 10.17
N ASN A 62 3.59 0.95 10.34
CA ASN A 62 3.68 0.28 11.63
C ASN A 62 2.64 0.78 12.67
N GLY A 63 1.42 1.11 12.21
CA GLY A 63 0.32 1.53 13.09
C GLY A 63 0.40 2.97 13.59
N SER A 64 1.32 3.77 13.07
CA SER A 64 1.39 5.21 13.37
C SER A 64 0.41 6.00 12.50
N ARG A 65 -0.06 7.16 12.99
CA ARG A 65 -0.76 8.12 12.11
C ARG A 65 0.24 8.76 11.13
N PRO A 66 -0.13 9.01 9.87
CA PRO A 66 0.72 9.78 8.96
C PRO A 66 0.92 11.20 9.49
N LEU A 67 2.15 11.71 9.34
CA LEU A 67 2.55 13.05 9.75
C LEU A 67 2.95 13.88 8.53
N THR A 68 2.65 15.17 8.53
CA THR A 68 3.15 16.13 7.52
C THR A 68 4.68 16.26 7.58
N GLN A 69 5.31 16.75 6.50
CA GLN A 69 6.75 17.03 6.52
C GLN A 69 7.17 17.99 7.65
N ARG A 70 6.30 18.95 8.00
CA ARG A 70 6.53 19.89 9.11
C ARG A 70 6.48 19.19 10.47
N GLU A 71 5.49 18.32 10.69
CA GLU A 71 5.40 17.54 11.93
C GLU A 71 6.58 16.57 12.07
N VAL A 72 7.00 15.89 10.99
CA VAL A 72 8.19 15.04 11.01
C VAL A 72 9.46 15.85 11.30
N ALA A 73 9.60 17.02 10.68
CA ALA A 73 10.73 17.91 10.90
C ALA A 73 10.83 18.37 12.36
N GLN A 74 9.69 18.76 12.97
CA GLN A 74 9.60 19.11 14.37
C GLN A 74 9.98 17.93 15.28
N ARG A 75 9.41 16.75 15.02
CA ARG A 75 9.67 15.53 15.81
C ARG A 75 11.14 15.10 15.76
N LEU A 76 11.77 15.23 14.60
CA LEU A 76 13.15 14.80 14.37
C LEU A 76 14.19 15.92 14.55
N LYS A 77 13.75 17.12 14.97
CA LYS A 77 14.58 18.32 15.18
C LYS A 77 15.47 18.65 13.97
N ILE A 78 14.88 18.66 12.78
CA ILE A 78 15.54 19.00 11.50
C ILE A 78 14.68 19.95 10.68
N SER A 79 15.22 20.49 9.58
CA SER A 79 14.43 21.36 8.70
C SER A 79 13.41 20.59 7.86
N ARG A 80 12.26 21.21 7.58
CA ARG A 80 11.25 20.68 6.65
C ARG A 80 11.84 20.39 5.26
N SER A 81 12.73 21.26 4.78
CA SER A 81 13.40 21.06 3.48
C SER A 81 14.30 19.82 3.50
N TYR A 82 14.95 19.52 4.63
CA TYR A 82 15.75 18.31 4.76
C TYR A 82 14.88 17.04 4.75
N VAL A 83 13.74 17.06 5.45
CA VAL A 83 12.73 15.98 5.36
C VAL A 83 12.28 15.77 3.92
N SER A 84 11.92 16.85 3.21
CA SER A 84 11.48 16.77 1.82
C SER A 84 12.52 16.16 0.89
N ARG A 85 13.80 16.50 1.08
CA ARG A 85 14.90 15.95 0.27
C ARG A 85 15.08 14.46 0.53
N ILE A 86 15.03 14.04 1.79
CA ILE A 86 15.13 12.63 2.18
C ILE A 86 13.94 11.83 1.63
N GLU A 87 12.72 12.34 1.80
CA GLU A 87 11.50 11.70 1.30
C GLU A 87 11.58 11.47 -0.21
N LYS A 88 11.93 12.50 -1.00
CA LYS A 88 12.09 12.38 -2.45
C LYS A 88 13.12 11.31 -2.84
N LYS A 89 14.26 11.28 -2.15
CA LYS A 89 15.32 10.29 -2.39
C LYS A 89 14.83 8.87 -2.06
N ALA A 90 14.24 8.68 -0.89
CA ALA A 90 13.78 7.39 -0.41
C ALA A 90 12.67 6.81 -1.31
N LEU A 91 11.70 7.63 -1.74
CA LEU A 91 10.65 7.21 -2.68
C LEU A 91 11.23 6.79 -4.02
N LEU A 92 12.23 7.50 -4.55
CA LEU A 92 12.91 7.11 -5.78
C LEU A 92 13.64 5.77 -5.63
N THR A 93 14.31 5.55 -4.49
CA THR A 93 14.98 4.27 -4.19
C THR A 93 13.98 3.11 -4.11
N LEU A 94 12.87 3.30 -3.39
CA LEU A 94 11.80 2.30 -3.31
C LEU A 94 11.22 2.00 -4.68
N ARG A 95 10.90 3.03 -5.48
CA ARG A 95 10.38 2.86 -6.84
C ARG A 95 11.29 2.01 -7.71
N LYS A 96 12.59 2.31 -7.75
CA LYS A 96 13.58 1.52 -8.50
C LYS A 96 13.61 0.06 -8.03
N ARG A 97 13.44 -0.18 -6.73
CA ARG A 97 13.44 -1.52 -6.15
C ARG A 97 12.20 -2.32 -6.56
N PHE A 98 11.03 -1.68 -6.62
CA PHE A 98 9.80 -2.26 -7.14
C PHE A 98 9.90 -2.57 -8.63
N GLU A 99 10.33 -1.60 -9.45
CA GLU A 99 10.52 -1.79 -10.90
C GLU A 99 11.45 -2.99 -11.18
N ARG A 100 12.59 -3.09 -10.48
CA ARG A 100 13.51 -4.24 -10.62
C ARG A 100 12.88 -5.59 -10.31
N THR A 101 11.98 -5.66 -9.32
CA THR A 101 11.29 -6.93 -8.98
C THR A 101 10.32 -7.33 -10.09
N GLU A 102 9.58 -6.37 -10.65
CA GLU A 102 8.61 -6.64 -11.70
C GLU A 102 9.31 -7.08 -13.00
N PHE A 103 10.44 -6.45 -13.36
CA PHE A 103 11.27 -6.91 -14.49
C PHE A 103 11.87 -8.31 -14.29
N SER A 104 12.14 -8.72 -13.05
CA SER A 104 12.68 -10.05 -12.75
C SER A 104 11.62 -11.16 -12.79
N ARG A 105 10.33 -10.82 -12.95
CA ARG A 105 9.20 -11.75 -13.01
C ARG A 105 8.75 -12.06 -14.43
N ILE A 106 9.30 -11.38 -15.44
CA ILE A 106 9.09 -11.57 -16.88
C ILE A 106 10.25 -12.38 -17.43
#